data_AF-R7V8N8-F1
#
_entry.id   AF-R7V8N8-F1
#
_cell.length_a   1.000
_cell.length_b   1.000
_cell.length_c   1.000
_cell.angle_alpha   90.00
_cell.angle_beta   90.00
_cell.angle_gamma   90.00
#
_symmetry.space_group_name_H-M   'P 1'
#
loop_
_entity.id
_entity.type
_entity.pdbx_description
1 polymer ?
#
loop_
_entity_poly.entity_id
_entity_poly.type
_entity_poly.pdbx_seq_one_letter_code
_entity_poly.pdbx_strand_id
1 'polypeptide(L)'
;MVSFLDEMVKAMPLTGRGGGGGGGNRQMNGGAVPNIDEIMRALEGGSKLTRFYHRRRPEFRMFRVRLETRQLIWTRSIGGKAEGKVDLREVLEIRPGKKSKDFERWMDEGRRHDNNVCFVLLYGSEFCLKSLSLTASSVQEYDLWIQGLTSLVADSQHSSYPLQTERWLRKEYYSLEKNSLVSLKDMKAWMTKINYKINNWVKEKYQTLGRVSVLLLSLTRQTFLLLLKQDGENGTRGLNFEALALLYRDLLFVPTTFDEHFLPFFINNKEVLKVEDFKLFLIQEQKESFASDTSEVKRHMLYFLTTGIGKLQGMYPLILSIENHCSIPQQKNMAIAFKDVFGEMLLTDPIDPAASALPSPNQLKRKIILKHKKLPSGASDNEWKFTVPNDEANVMDSDLSNSVKNGILYLEDTLDKEWRPHFFVLCTTKLHYTEETSLVNADNDDDDADNSLLDNADVT
;
A
#
# COMPACT_ATOMS: atom_id res chain seq x y z
N MET A 1 -25.65 -16.25 -6.92
CA MET A 1 -24.40 -15.46 -6.82
C MET A 1 -23.18 -16.37 -6.62
N VAL A 2 -23.28 -17.43 -5.81
CA VAL A 2 -22.23 -18.46 -5.64
C VAL A 2 -21.93 -19.24 -6.93
N SER A 3 -22.95 -19.60 -7.72
CA SER A 3 -22.77 -20.31 -9.00
C SER A 3 -22.13 -19.45 -10.10
N PHE A 4 -22.40 -18.15 -10.11
CA PHE A 4 -21.89 -17.21 -11.11
C PHE A 4 -20.40 -16.89 -10.89
N LEU A 5 -19.96 -16.78 -9.63
CA LEU A 5 -18.54 -16.61 -9.30
C LEU A 5 -17.75 -17.92 -9.52
N ASP A 6 -18.34 -19.09 -9.26
CA ASP A 6 -17.70 -20.40 -9.51
C ASP A 6 -17.50 -20.70 -11.01
N GLU A 7 -18.47 -20.33 -11.87
CA GLU A 7 -18.29 -20.44 -13.33
C GLU A 7 -17.26 -19.46 -13.87
N MET A 8 -17.14 -18.26 -13.29
CA MET A 8 -16.15 -17.26 -13.73
C MET A 8 -14.73 -17.56 -13.26
N VAL A 9 -14.54 -18.19 -12.10
CA VAL A 9 -13.22 -18.70 -11.67
C VAL A 9 -12.76 -19.86 -12.57
N LYS A 10 -13.69 -20.67 -13.08
CA LYS A 10 -13.42 -21.71 -14.08
C LYS A 10 -13.23 -21.16 -15.51
N ALA A 11 -13.78 -19.99 -15.82
CA ALA A 11 -13.70 -19.33 -17.13
C ALA A 11 -12.58 -18.27 -17.24
N MET A 12 -11.85 -17.97 -16.16
CA MET A 12 -10.59 -17.24 -16.27
C MET A 12 -9.62 -18.08 -17.11
N PRO A 13 -9.08 -17.55 -18.23
CA PRO A 13 -8.07 -18.28 -18.97
C PRO A 13 -6.89 -18.50 -18.02
N LEU A 14 -6.55 -19.77 -17.77
CA LEU A 14 -5.19 -20.13 -17.42
C LEU A 14 -4.32 -19.66 -18.58
N THR A 15 -3.78 -18.44 -18.50
CA THR A 15 -2.79 -17.96 -19.46
C THR A 15 -1.58 -18.88 -19.33
N GLY A 16 -1.44 -19.80 -20.29
CA GLY A 16 -0.26 -20.65 -20.41
C GLY A 16 -0.47 -22.12 -20.76
N ARG A 17 -1.41 -22.49 -21.65
CA ARG A 17 -1.40 -23.84 -22.27
C ARG A 17 -1.46 -23.73 -23.79
N GLY A 18 -0.31 -23.46 -24.42
CA GLY A 18 -0.12 -23.57 -25.86
C GLY A 18 0.37 -24.97 -26.21
N GLY A 19 -0.41 -25.68 -27.02
CA GLY A 19 -0.09 -27.03 -27.50
C GLY A 19 1.17 -27.06 -28.37
N GLY A 20 1.91 -28.16 -28.24
CA GLY A 20 3.09 -28.45 -29.05
C GLY A 20 2.75 -28.76 -30.50
N GLY A 21 3.50 -28.14 -31.41
CA GLY A 21 3.67 -28.56 -32.79
C GLY A 21 5.17 -28.59 -33.08
N GLY A 22 5.70 -29.78 -33.38
CA GLY A 22 7.11 -30.00 -33.67
C GLY A 22 7.53 -29.43 -35.04
N GLY A 23 8.76 -28.93 -35.10
CA GLY A 23 9.43 -28.49 -36.33
C GLY A 23 10.88 -28.13 -36.04
N GLY A 24 11.82 -28.85 -36.65
CA GLY A 24 13.24 -28.93 -36.27
C GLY A 24 14.10 -27.66 -36.45
N ASN A 25 15.21 -27.69 -35.69
CA ASN A 25 16.54 -27.10 -35.91
C ASN A 25 16.69 -25.57 -36.13
N ARG A 26 17.29 -24.90 -35.13
CA ARG A 26 18.70 -24.46 -35.18
C ARG A 26 19.14 -23.87 -33.84
N GLN A 27 20.27 -24.38 -33.36
CA GLN A 27 20.91 -24.03 -32.10
C GLN A 27 21.70 -22.73 -32.27
N MET A 28 21.33 -21.70 -31.51
CA MET A 28 22.16 -20.52 -31.26
C MET A 28 22.05 -20.19 -29.77
N ASN A 29 23.20 -20.20 -29.12
CA ASN A 29 23.37 -20.07 -27.68
C ASN A 29 23.21 -18.59 -27.28
N GLY A 30 22.05 -18.24 -26.73
CA GLY A 30 21.77 -16.96 -26.08
C GLY A 30 20.78 -17.24 -24.95
N GLY A 31 21.17 -16.98 -23.70
CA GLY A 31 20.35 -17.30 -22.53
C GLY A 31 18.96 -16.68 -22.67
N ALA A 32 17.93 -17.53 -22.68
CA ALA A 32 16.55 -17.08 -22.77
C ALA A 32 16.21 -16.23 -21.53
N VAL A 33 15.59 -15.07 -21.74
CA VAL A 33 15.02 -14.26 -20.65
C VAL A 33 13.98 -15.14 -19.93
N PRO A 34 14.06 -15.30 -18.60
CA PRO A 34 13.12 -16.13 -17.87
C PRO A 34 11.68 -15.67 -18.09
N ASN A 35 10.75 -16.60 -18.28
CA ASN A 35 9.33 -16.25 -18.36
C ASN A 35 8.83 -15.81 -16.96
N ILE A 36 7.77 -15.01 -16.89
CA ILE A 36 7.21 -14.46 -15.65
C ILE A 36 6.93 -15.55 -14.59
N ASP A 37 6.47 -16.74 -14.99
CA ASP A 37 6.21 -17.86 -14.08
C ASP A 37 7.49 -18.42 -13.43
N GLU A 38 8.62 -18.36 -14.13
CA GLU A 38 9.92 -18.73 -13.58
C GLU A 38 10.39 -17.69 -12.58
N ILE A 39 10.18 -16.40 -12.88
CA ILE A 39 10.47 -15.29 -11.97
C ILE A 39 9.65 -15.41 -10.70
N MET A 40 8.34 -15.65 -10.79
CA MET A 40 7.46 -15.78 -9.62
C MET A 40 7.87 -16.96 -8.73
N ARG A 41 8.21 -18.12 -9.33
CA ARG A 41 8.71 -19.28 -8.59
C ARG A 41 10.06 -19.02 -7.94
N ALA A 42 10.96 -18.30 -8.61
CA ALA A 42 12.24 -17.92 -8.04
C ALA A 42 12.07 -16.96 -6.86
N LEU A 43 11.19 -15.97 -6.97
CA LEU A 43 10.86 -15.06 -5.87
C LEU A 43 10.20 -15.77 -4.68
N GLU A 44 9.36 -16.77 -4.93
CA GLU A 44 8.74 -17.57 -3.87
C GLU A 44 9.73 -18.53 -3.19
N GLY A 45 10.66 -19.11 -3.96
CA GLY A 45 11.79 -19.88 -3.44
C GLY A 45 12.75 -19.04 -2.60
N GLY A 46 12.88 -17.76 -2.96
CA GLY A 46 13.65 -16.77 -2.23
C GLY A 46 15.14 -16.81 -2.51
N SER A 47 15.82 -15.75 -2.10
CA SER A 47 17.26 -15.62 -2.28
C SER A 47 17.92 -14.75 -1.21
N LYS A 48 19.25 -14.87 -1.11
CA LYS A 48 20.03 -14.21 -0.06
C LYS A 48 20.43 -12.81 -0.52
N LEU A 49 19.84 -11.78 0.08
CA LEU A 49 20.18 -10.39 -0.17
C LEU A 49 20.83 -9.75 1.06
N THR A 50 21.69 -8.76 0.85
CA THR A 50 22.19 -7.91 1.95
C THR A 50 21.16 -6.84 2.21
N ARG A 51 20.63 -6.78 3.44
CA ARG A 51 19.81 -5.65 3.91
C ARG A 51 20.69 -4.63 4.59
N PHE A 52 20.56 -3.38 4.16
CA PHE A 52 21.11 -2.21 4.83
C PHE A 52 20.05 -1.65 5.77
N TYR A 53 20.46 -1.31 6.99
CA TYR A 53 19.60 -0.78 8.04
C TYR A 53 20.05 0.61 8.40
N HIS A 54 19.14 1.41 8.97
CA HIS A 54 19.49 2.75 9.37
C HIS A 54 20.43 2.74 10.60
N ARG A 55 20.13 1.90 11.59
CA ARG A 55 20.84 1.90 12.89
C ARG A 55 21.80 0.73 13.11
N ARG A 56 21.60 -0.40 12.43
CA ARG A 56 22.43 -1.61 12.59
C ARG A 56 23.26 -1.91 11.34
N ARG A 57 24.30 -2.74 11.51
CA ARG A 57 25.19 -3.11 10.41
C ARG A 57 24.42 -3.84 9.30
N PRO A 58 24.83 -3.68 8.03
CA PRO A 58 24.25 -4.45 6.94
C PRO A 58 24.47 -5.95 7.15
N GLU A 59 23.43 -6.73 6.95
CA GLU A 59 23.47 -8.18 7.17
C GLU A 59 22.71 -8.91 6.07
N PHE A 60 23.13 -10.14 5.82
CA PHE A 60 22.39 -11.02 4.92
C PHE A 60 21.08 -11.49 5.54
N ARG A 61 20.04 -11.53 4.72
CA ARG A 61 18.78 -12.19 5.04
C ARG A 61 18.28 -12.98 3.83
N MET A 62 17.49 -14.00 4.12
CA MET A 62 16.77 -14.74 3.09
C MET A 62 15.47 -14.00 2.79
N PHE A 63 15.34 -13.45 1.59
CA PHE A 63 14.14 -12.75 1.13
C PHE A 63 13.32 -13.66 0.25
N ARG A 64 12.00 -13.66 0.43
CA ARG A 64 11.06 -14.36 -0.45
C ARG A 64 9.74 -13.62 -0.55
N VAL A 65 9.06 -13.80 -1.68
CA VAL A 65 7.69 -13.33 -1.85
C VAL A 65 6.71 -14.44 -1.51
N ARG A 66 5.78 -14.17 -0.59
CA ARG A 66 4.60 -15.01 -0.40
C ARG A 66 3.53 -14.57 -1.40
N LEU A 67 3.37 -15.30 -2.51
CA LEU A 67 2.52 -14.88 -3.64
C LEU A 67 1.05 -14.74 -3.26
N GLU A 68 0.55 -15.62 -2.39
CA GLU A 68 -0.84 -15.64 -1.93
C GLU A 68 -1.25 -14.42 -1.08
N THR A 69 -0.32 -13.83 -0.33
CA THR A 69 -0.57 -12.60 0.46
C THR A 69 0.01 -11.36 -0.19
N ARG A 70 0.80 -11.51 -1.26
CA ARG A 70 1.60 -10.45 -1.87
C ARG A 70 2.49 -9.73 -0.86
N GLN A 71 3.18 -10.50 -0.01
CA GLN A 71 4.13 -9.96 0.97
C GLN A 71 5.56 -10.37 0.65
N LEU A 72 6.47 -9.40 0.66
CA LEU A 72 7.91 -9.66 0.72
C LEU A 72 8.27 -9.93 2.19
N ILE A 73 8.91 -11.06 2.47
CA ILE A 73 9.23 -11.51 3.83
C ILE A 73 10.72 -11.83 3.90
N TRP A 74 11.37 -11.46 5.00
CA TRP A 74 12.75 -11.85 5.27
C TRP A 74 12.93 -12.60 6.58
N THR A 75 13.88 -13.52 6.58
CA THR A 75 14.24 -14.38 7.71
C THR A 75 15.76 -14.45 7.86
N ARG A 76 16.23 -14.78 9.06
CA ARG A 76 17.67 -15.01 9.31
C ARG A 76 18.22 -16.19 8.51
N SER A 77 17.43 -17.25 8.41
CA SER A 77 17.75 -18.50 7.72
C SER A 77 16.53 -19.01 6.94
N ILE A 78 16.76 -19.93 6.01
CA ILE A 78 15.70 -20.60 5.25
C ILE A 78 14.77 -21.31 6.24
N GLY A 79 13.46 -21.05 6.16
CA GLY A 79 12.45 -21.64 7.04
C GLY A 79 12.38 -21.06 8.47
N GLY A 80 13.21 -20.07 8.80
CA GLY A 80 13.15 -19.39 10.10
C GLY A 80 11.89 -18.52 10.28
N LYS A 81 11.66 -18.06 11.51
CA LYS A 81 10.62 -17.07 11.81
C LYS A 81 10.90 -15.77 11.03
N ALA A 82 9.86 -15.17 10.48
CA ALA A 82 9.95 -13.88 9.80
C ALA A 82 10.45 -12.81 10.77
N GLU A 83 11.56 -12.14 10.42
CA GLU A 83 12.06 -10.99 11.16
C GLU A 83 11.31 -9.73 10.76
N GLY A 84 10.83 -9.66 9.51
CA GLY A 84 9.94 -8.60 9.06
C GLY A 84 9.33 -8.89 7.69
N LYS A 85 8.45 -7.98 7.26
CA LYS A 85 7.66 -8.12 6.04
C LYS A 85 7.25 -6.77 5.46
N VAL A 86 7.04 -6.72 4.16
CA VAL A 86 6.47 -5.59 3.41
C VAL A 86 5.25 -6.07 2.64
N ASP A 87 4.14 -5.36 2.76
CA ASP A 87 2.99 -5.55 1.87
C ASP A 87 3.28 -4.88 0.53
N LEU A 88 3.28 -5.65 -0.56
CA LEU A 88 3.60 -5.13 -1.90
C LEU A 88 2.56 -4.12 -2.40
N ARG A 89 1.36 -4.07 -1.80
CA ARG A 89 0.38 -3.02 -2.08
C ARG A 89 0.83 -1.65 -1.56
N GLU A 90 1.60 -1.62 -0.46
CA GLU A 90 2.07 -0.39 0.20
C GLU A 90 3.39 0.13 -0.39
N VAL A 91 4.02 -0.62 -1.31
CA VAL A 91 5.22 -0.17 -2.01
C VAL A 91 4.83 0.90 -3.02
N LEU A 92 5.33 2.12 -2.83
CA LEU A 92 5.05 3.26 -3.71
C LEU A 92 6.15 3.47 -4.75
N GLU A 93 7.38 3.09 -4.43
CA GLU A 93 8.53 3.24 -5.32
C GLU A 93 9.50 2.06 -5.16
N ILE A 94 9.98 1.54 -6.29
CA ILE A 94 11.15 0.66 -6.34
C ILE A 94 12.24 1.45 -7.05
N ARG A 95 13.27 1.86 -6.31
CA ARG A 95 14.33 2.74 -6.79
C ARG A 95 15.60 1.94 -7.11
N PRO A 96 16.10 1.97 -8.37
CA PRO A 96 17.41 1.43 -8.71
C PRO A 96 18.56 2.18 -8.02
N GLY A 97 19.61 1.46 -7.65
CA GLY A 97 20.81 2.00 -7.04
C GLY A 97 20.68 2.20 -5.53
N LYS A 98 21.49 3.14 -5.01
CA LYS A 98 21.77 3.28 -3.57
C LYS A 98 21.24 4.58 -2.95
N LYS A 99 20.21 5.17 -3.55
CA LYS A 99 19.68 6.47 -3.11
C LYS A 99 18.69 6.28 -1.95
N SER A 100 19.22 6.06 -0.75
CA SER A 100 18.48 6.01 0.52
C SER A 100 19.34 6.44 1.70
N LYS A 101 18.70 6.83 2.81
CA LYS A 101 19.38 7.15 4.08
C LYS A 101 20.20 5.96 4.61
N ASP A 102 19.77 4.72 4.36
CA ASP A 102 20.48 3.52 4.83
C ASP A 102 21.84 3.36 4.11
N PHE A 103 21.88 3.57 2.80
CA PHE A 103 23.13 3.52 2.03
C PHE A 103 24.03 4.74 2.31
N GLU A 104 23.45 5.91 2.56
CA GLU A 104 24.19 7.10 3.00
C GLU A 104 24.83 6.92 4.39
N ARG A 105 24.16 6.19 5.29
CA ARG A 105 24.71 5.85 6.60
C ARG A 105 25.90 4.89 6.49
N TRP A 106 25.80 3.90 5.61
CA TRP A 106 26.81 2.85 5.41
C TRP A 106 27.54 3.02 4.06
N MET A 107 28.02 4.24 3.78
CA MET A 107 28.68 4.55 2.50
C MET A 107 29.89 3.65 2.20
N ASP A 108 30.67 3.27 3.22
CA ASP A 108 31.88 2.45 3.04
C ASP A 108 31.56 1.03 2.60
N GLU A 109 30.59 0.39 3.25
CA GLU A 109 30.06 -0.91 2.85
C GLU A 109 29.30 -0.82 1.52
N GLY A 110 28.52 0.23 1.34
CA GLY A 110 27.78 0.51 0.11
C GLY A 110 28.71 0.65 -1.10
N ARG A 111 29.91 1.21 -0.94
CA ARG A 111 30.93 1.33 -2.00
C ARG A 111 31.48 0.00 -2.49
N ARG A 112 31.34 -1.09 -1.73
CA ARG A 112 31.81 -2.44 -2.13
C ARG A 112 30.90 -3.13 -3.13
N HIS A 113 29.71 -2.58 -3.35
CA HIS A 113 28.72 -3.12 -4.29
C HIS A 113 28.58 -2.18 -5.47
N ASP A 114 28.19 -2.67 -6.64
CA ASP A 114 27.88 -1.82 -7.78
C ASP A 114 26.43 -1.30 -7.71
N ASN A 115 26.13 -0.19 -8.37
CA ASN A 115 24.76 0.35 -8.38
C ASN A 115 23.76 -0.58 -9.09
N ASN A 116 24.22 -1.41 -10.03
CA ASN A 116 23.39 -2.35 -10.80
C ASN A 116 23.05 -3.65 -10.05
N VAL A 117 23.42 -3.75 -8.77
CA VAL A 117 22.98 -4.83 -7.87
C VAL A 117 22.25 -4.30 -6.64
N CYS A 118 22.07 -2.98 -6.53
CA CYS A 118 21.44 -2.32 -5.39
C CYS A 118 20.09 -1.74 -5.76
N PHE A 119 19.13 -1.81 -4.85
CA PHE A 119 17.82 -1.19 -4.99
C PHE A 119 17.19 -0.87 -3.64
N VAL A 120 16.19 0.00 -3.66
CA VAL A 120 15.48 0.45 -2.46
C VAL A 120 13.97 0.34 -2.71
N LEU A 121 13.23 -0.27 -1.78
CA LEU A 121 11.78 -0.19 -1.76
C LEU A 121 11.37 0.93 -0.80
N LEU A 122 10.55 1.87 -1.27
CA LEU A 122 9.88 2.85 -0.42
C LEU A 122 8.43 2.46 -0.25
N TYR A 123 8.00 2.28 1.00
CA TYR A 123 6.70 1.72 1.31
C TYR A 123 6.09 2.30 2.59
N GLY A 124 4.78 2.19 2.69
CA GLY A 124 4.00 2.60 3.85
C GLY A 124 2.76 3.40 3.46
N SER A 125 1.92 3.66 4.46
CA SER A 125 0.70 4.46 4.33
C SER A 125 0.84 5.90 4.84
N GLU A 126 1.98 6.22 5.46
CA GLU A 126 2.27 7.52 6.06
C GLU A 126 3.02 8.43 5.09
N PHE A 127 3.10 9.73 5.39
CA PHE A 127 3.84 10.69 4.57
C PHE A 127 5.34 10.38 4.53
N CYS A 128 5.91 10.02 5.69
CA CYS A 128 7.27 9.52 5.80
C CYS A 128 7.28 8.03 5.46
N LEU A 129 7.73 7.69 4.25
CA LEU A 129 7.84 6.30 3.82
C LEU A 129 9.02 5.61 4.49
N LYS A 130 8.81 4.34 4.82
CA LYS A 130 9.89 3.44 5.26
C LYS A 130 10.75 3.04 4.05
N SER A 131 12.04 2.80 4.28
CA SER A 131 12.95 2.29 3.26
C SER A 131 13.43 0.87 3.57
N LEU A 132 13.40 0.00 2.56
CA LEU A 132 14.07 -1.30 2.58
C LEU A 132 15.17 -1.28 1.52
N SER A 133 16.40 -1.07 1.97
CA SER A 133 17.59 -0.93 1.13
C SER A 133 18.32 -2.28 0.99
N LEU A 134 18.44 -2.77 -0.25
CA LEU A 134 18.88 -4.14 -0.54
C LEU A 134 19.99 -4.20 -1.59
N THR A 135 20.84 -5.22 -1.46
CA THR A 135 21.84 -5.57 -2.46
C THR A 135 21.76 -7.06 -2.81
N ALA A 136 21.69 -7.35 -4.10
CA ALA A 136 21.77 -8.69 -4.67
C ALA A 136 23.23 -9.17 -4.82
N SER A 137 23.42 -10.48 -4.92
CA SER A 137 24.72 -11.11 -5.13
C SER A 137 25.22 -11.03 -6.57
N SER A 138 24.32 -10.79 -7.53
CA SER A 138 24.63 -10.70 -8.96
C SER A 138 23.63 -9.81 -9.69
N VAL A 139 24.01 -9.35 -10.88
CA VAL A 139 23.13 -8.55 -11.76
C VAL A 139 21.92 -9.37 -12.20
N GLN A 140 22.10 -10.68 -12.43
CA GLN A 140 21.00 -11.57 -12.80
C GLN A 140 19.97 -11.69 -11.67
N GLU A 141 20.41 -11.80 -10.42
CA GLU A 141 19.52 -11.82 -9.26
C GLU A 141 18.82 -10.46 -9.08
N TYR A 142 19.56 -9.37 -9.26
CA TYR A 142 19.00 -8.03 -9.26
C TYR A 142 17.86 -7.87 -10.29
N ASP A 143 18.12 -8.21 -11.55
CA ASP A 143 17.14 -8.09 -12.64
C ASP A 143 15.88 -8.92 -12.36
N LEU A 144 16.06 -10.14 -11.83
CA LEU A 144 14.98 -11.02 -11.41
C LEU A 144 14.11 -10.36 -10.33
N TRP A 145 14.73 -9.80 -9.29
CA TRP A 145 14.03 -9.11 -8.20
C TRP A 145 13.31 -7.85 -8.69
N ILE A 146 13.96 -7.01 -9.47
CA ILE A 146 13.35 -5.79 -9.99
C ILE A 146 12.16 -6.10 -10.90
N GLN A 147 12.32 -7.03 -11.85
CA GLN A 147 11.26 -7.39 -12.77
C GLN A 147 10.06 -8.00 -12.05
N GLY A 148 10.31 -8.95 -11.15
CA GLY A 148 9.25 -9.62 -10.41
C GLY A 148 8.55 -8.70 -9.41
N LEU A 149 9.29 -7.91 -8.61
CA LEU A 149 8.69 -6.96 -7.67
C LEU A 149 7.88 -5.88 -8.41
N THR A 150 8.39 -5.33 -9.51
CA THR A 150 7.66 -4.31 -10.29
C THR A 150 6.33 -4.87 -10.80
N SER A 151 6.34 -6.10 -11.33
CA SER A 151 5.11 -6.76 -11.78
C SER A 151 4.14 -7.03 -10.63
N LEU A 152 4.65 -7.49 -9.49
CA LEU A 152 3.84 -7.84 -8.32
C LEU A 152 3.24 -6.62 -7.63
N VAL A 153 3.98 -5.53 -7.50
CA VAL A 153 3.49 -4.26 -6.93
C VAL A 153 2.38 -3.70 -7.81
N ALA A 154 2.59 -3.65 -9.13
CA ALA A 154 1.56 -3.20 -10.06
C ALA A 154 0.31 -4.09 -9.99
N ASP A 155 0.44 -5.41 -10.00
CA ASP A 155 -0.69 -6.35 -9.84
C ASP A 155 -1.39 -6.16 -8.49
N SER A 156 -0.64 -5.94 -7.41
CA SER A 156 -1.20 -5.79 -6.07
C SER A 156 -2.04 -4.54 -5.94
N GLN A 157 -1.57 -3.41 -6.48
CA GLN A 157 -2.26 -2.12 -6.43
C GLN A 157 -3.51 -2.07 -7.33
N HIS A 158 -3.49 -2.78 -8.46
CA HIS A 158 -4.58 -2.75 -9.45
C HIS A 158 -5.53 -3.95 -9.35
N SER A 159 -5.23 -4.92 -8.49
CA SER A 159 -6.08 -6.10 -8.28
C SER A 159 -7.52 -5.72 -7.91
N SER A 160 -8.46 -6.57 -8.30
CA SER A 160 -9.88 -6.36 -8.00
C SER A 160 -10.16 -6.43 -6.50
N TYR A 161 -11.25 -5.79 -6.08
CA TYR A 161 -11.65 -5.77 -4.67
C TYR A 161 -11.78 -7.18 -4.05
N PRO A 162 -12.42 -8.18 -4.70
CA PRO A 162 -12.49 -9.54 -4.15
C PRO A 162 -11.11 -10.15 -3.88
N LEU A 163 -10.15 -9.97 -4.80
CA LEU A 163 -8.80 -10.49 -4.65
C LEU A 163 -8.04 -9.76 -3.54
N GLN A 164 -8.25 -8.45 -3.38
CA GLN A 164 -7.71 -7.70 -2.25
C GLN A 164 -8.28 -8.18 -0.92
N THR A 165 -9.59 -8.45 -0.85
CA THR A 165 -10.23 -8.99 0.35
C THR A 165 -9.71 -10.38 0.70
N GLU A 166 -9.54 -11.28 -0.28
CA GLU A 166 -8.97 -12.60 -0.05
C GLU A 166 -7.54 -12.50 0.47
N ARG A 167 -6.67 -11.70 -0.18
CA ARG A 167 -5.28 -11.46 0.26
C ARG A 167 -5.24 -10.86 1.66
N TRP A 168 -6.11 -9.90 1.97
CA TRP A 168 -6.25 -9.35 3.31
C TRP A 168 -6.61 -10.42 4.33
N LEU A 169 -7.62 -11.25 4.02
CA LEU A 169 -8.06 -12.29 4.93
C LEU A 169 -6.98 -13.37 5.14
N ARG A 170 -6.20 -13.72 4.12
CA ARG A 170 -5.04 -14.61 4.26
C ARG A 170 -3.99 -14.05 5.22
N LYS A 171 -3.68 -12.75 5.10
CA LYS A 171 -2.77 -12.07 6.04
C LYS A 171 -3.28 -12.15 7.48
N GLU A 172 -4.59 -11.95 7.68
CA GLU A 172 -5.21 -12.07 8.99
C GLU A 172 -5.18 -13.51 9.51
N TYR A 173 -5.54 -14.50 8.68
CA TYR A 173 -5.48 -15.92 9.02
C TYR A 173 -4.07 -16.32 9.50
N TYR A 174 -3.03 -15.99 8.74
CA TYR A 174 -1.63 -16.29 9.11
C TYR A 174 -1.13 -15.52 10.33
N SER A 175 -1.78 -14.41 10.71
CA SER A 175 -1.45 -13.72 11.96
C SER A 175 -2.04 -14.41 13.19
N LEU A 176 -3.10 -15.19 13.01
CA LEU A 176 -3.81 -15.92 14.07
C LEU A 176 -3.32 -17.37 14.19
N GLU A 177 -3.00 -17.97 13.06
CA GLU A 177 -2.61 -19.37 12.94
C GLU A 177 -1.25 -19.62 13.59
N LYS A 178 -1.25 -20.35 14.71
CA LYS A 178 -0.03 -20.85 15.36
C LYS A 178 0.24 -22.32 15.03
N ASN A 179 -0.83 -23.12 14.90
CA ASN A 179 -0.78 -24.59 14.79
C ASN A 179 -1.71 -25.11 13.66
N SER A 180 -1.62 -24.53 12.46
CA SER A 180 -2.40 -24.92 11.27
C SER A 180 -3.93 -24.66 11.31
N LEU A 181 -4.48 -24.24 12.45
CA LEU A 181 -5.90 -23.90 12.62
C LEU A 181 -6.06 -22.71 13.57
N VAL A 182 -7.14 -21.94 13.37
CA VAL A 182 -7.53 -20.82 14.24
C VAL A 182 -8.46 -21.32 15.34
N SER A 183 -8.07 -21.12 16.60
CA SER A 183 -8.89 -21.49 17.76
C SER A 183 -9.99 -20.46 18.05
N LEU A 184 -10.97 -20.82 18.89
CA LEU A 184 -12.01 -19.89 19.33
C LEU A 184 -11.41 -18.71 20.12
N LYS A 185 -10.28 -18.92 20.82
CA LYS A 185 -9.58 -17.86 21.55
C LYS A 185 -8.98 -16.85 20.57
N ASP A 186 -8.29 -17.33 19.54
CA ASP A 186 -7.64 -16.48 18.53
C ASP A 186 -8.68 -15.74 17.70
N MET A 187 -9.76 -16.43 17.31
CA MET A 187 -10.89 -15.83 16.62
C MET A 187 -11.55 -14.71 17.45
N LYS A 188 -11.73 -14.93 18.77
CA LYS A 188 -12.27 -13.88 19.65
C LYS A 188 -11.38 -12.63 19.68
N ALA A 189 -10.07 -12.82 19.78
CA ALA A 189 -9.11 -11.72 19.75
C ALA A 189 -9.13 -10.99 18.40
N TRP A 190 -9.21 -11.75 17.30
CA TRP A 190 -9.31 -11.21 15.96
C TRP A 190 -10.56 -10.35 15.75
N MET A 191 -11.72 -10.82 16.20
CA MET A 191 -12.98 -10.07 16.08
C MET A 191 -12.90 -8.71 16.78
N THR A 192 -12.28 -8.64 17.96
CA THR A 192 -12.01 -7.35 18.62
C THR A 192 -11.07 -6.48 17.81
N LYS A 193 -10.00 -7.04 17.23
CA LYS A 193 -9.04 -6.32 16.38
C LYS A 193 -9.71 -5.69 15.16
N ILE A 194 -10.66 -6.38 14.53
CA ILE A 194 -11.43 -5.86 13.39
C ILE A 194 -12.66 -5.04 13.81
N ASN A 195 -12.75 -4.67 15.10
CA ASN A 195 -13.83 -3.88 15.68
C ASN A 195 -15.23 -4.50 15.53
N TYR A 196 -15.32 -5.83 15.62
CA TYR A 196 -16.58 -6.58 15.56
C TYR A 196 -16.96 -7.19 16.92
N LYS A 197 -18.17 -6.89 17.39
CA LYS A 197 -18.71 -7.44 18.65
C LYS A 197 -19.29 -8.83 18.47
N ILE A 198 -18.73 -9.80 19.18
CA ILE A 198 -19.14 -11.21 19.11
C ILE A 198 -20.53 -11.42 19.74
N ASN A 199 -21.43 -12.08 18.99
CA ASN A 199 -22.75 -12.49 19.45
C ASN A 199 -22.87 -14.04 19.52
N ASN A 200 -24.04 -14.56 19.89
CA ASN A 200 -24.26 -16.02 19.99
C ASN A 200 -24.22 -16.72 18.63
N TRP A 201 -24.75 -16.09 17.58
CA TRP A 201 -24.72 -16.62 16.22
C TRP A 201 -23.27 -16.88 15.75
N VAL A 202 -22.34 -15.96 16.02
CA VAL A 202 -20.93 -16.12 15.68
C VAL A 202 -20.31 -17.35 16.37
N LYS A 203 -20.64 -17.57 17.65
CA LYS A 203 -20.13 -18.72 18.43
C LYS A 203 -20.68 -20.04 17.89
N GLU A 204 -21.98 -20.09 17.59
CA GLU A 204 -22.65 -21.27 17.00
C GLU A 204 -22.09 -21.57 15.61
N LYS A 205 -21.86 -20.53 14.79
CA LYS A 205 -21.28 -20.65 13.46
C LYS A 205 -19.83 -21.17 13.52
N TYR A 206 -19.01 -20.67 14.46
CA TYR A 206 -17.67 -21.22 14.71
C TYR A 206 -17.73 -22.71 15.07
N GLN A 207 -18.62 -23.11 15.99
CA GLN A 207 -18.75 -24.51 16.39
C GLN A 207 -19.19 -25.41 15.24
N THR A 208 -20.05 -24.89 14.36
CA THR A 208 -20.52 -25.56 13.16
C THR A 208 -19.35 -25.77 12.20
N LEU A 209 -18.65 -24.68 11.83
CA LEU A 209 -17.56 -24.72 10.85
C LEU A 209 -16.31 -25.46 11.35
N GLY A 210 -15.96 -25.33 12.62
CA GLY A 210 -14.76 -25.95 13.22
C GLY A 210 -14.89 -27.43 13.55
N ARG A 211 -16.02 -28.07 13.24
CA ARG A 211 -16.18 -29.53 13.29
C ARG A 211 -15.83 -30.23 11.97
N VAL A 212 -15.64 -29.46 10.89
CA VAL A 212 -15.47 -30.02 9.56
C VAL A 212 -14.01 -29.97 9.14
N SER A 213 -13.44 -31.15 8.87
CA SER A 213 -12.20 -31.28 8.11
C SER A 213 -12.53 -31.04 6.63
N VAL A 214 -12.50 -29.79 6.17
CA VAL A 214 -12.79 -29.49 4.75
C VAL A 214 -11.49 -29.51 3.96
N LEU A 215 -11.16 -30.69 3.43
CA LEU A 215 -10.63 -30.74 2.07
C LEU A 215 -11.84 -30.72 1.15
N LEU A 216 -11.98 -29.69 0.31
CA LEU A 216 -12.18 -29.84 -1.14
C LEU A 216 -12.58 -28.51 -1.82
N LEU A 217 -11.80 -28.20 -2.85
CA LEU A 217 -12.23 -27.44 -4.02
C LEU A 217 -13.47 -28.11 -4.63
N SER A 218 -14.49 -27.31 -4.97
CA SER A 218 -15.66 -27.69 -5.78
C SER A 218 -16.64 -28.67 -5.13
N LEU A 219 -17.38 -28.25 -4.09
CA LEU A 219 -18.71 -28.81 -3.86
C LEU A 219 -19.70 -27.72 -3.45
N THR A 220 -20.87 -27.75 -4.09
CA THR A 220 -22.02 -26.87 -3.86
C THR A 220 -22.32 -26.68 -2.38
N ARG A 221 -22.71 -25.46 -1.98
CA ARG A 221 -23.10 -25.04 -0.62
C ARG A 221 -24.00 -26.06 0.11
N GLN A 222 -24.85 -26.79 -0.63
CA GLN A 222 -25.72 -27.86 -0.13
C GLN A 222 -24.96 -29.08 0.41
N THR A 223 -23.90 -29.51 -0.26
CA THR A 223 -23.10 -30.70 0.08
C THR A 223 -22.19 -30.43 1.28
N PHE A 224 -21.67 -29.20 1.38
CA PHE A 224 -20.96 -28.70 2.56
C PHE A 224 -21.84 -28.74 3.82
N LEU A 225 -23.13 -28.37 3.71
CA LEU A 225 -24.10 -28.43 4.81
C LEU A 225 -24.53 -29.86 5.19
N LEU A 226 -24.41 -30.82 4.27
CA LEU A 226 -24.67 -32.24 4.56
C LEU A 226 -23.49 -32.91 5.27
N LEU A 227 -22.25 -32.58 4.87
CA LEU A 227 -21.03 -33.05 5.55
C LEU A 227 -20.93 -32.52 6.99
N LEU A 228 -21.44 -31.31 7.24
CA LEU A 228 -21.61 -30.73 8.57
C LEU A 228 -22.44 -31.58 9.56
N LYS A 229 -23.30 -32.48 9.04
CA LYS A 229 -24.12 -33.37 9.87
C LYS A 229 -23.51 -34.75 10.10
N GLN A 230 -22.43 -35.12 9.39
CA GLN A 230 -21.88 -36.48 9.43
C GLN A 230 -20.62 -36.64 10.28
N ASP A 231 -19.80 -35.59 10.48
CA ASP A 231 -18.58 -35.71 11.29
C ASP A 231 -18.86 -35.50 12.78
N GLY A 232 -19.33 -36.59 13.40
CA GLY A 232 -19.32 -36.79 14.84
C GLY A 232 -17.96 -37.29 15.35
N GLU A 233 -17.50 -36.65 16.42
CA GLU A 233 -16.69 -37.23 17.51
C GLU A 233 -15.17 -37.15 17.52
N ASN A 234 -14.43 -36.92 16.42
CA ASN A 234 -12.95 -36.75 16.51
C ASN A 234 -12.33 -35.59 15.69
N GLY A 235 -13.14 -34.68 15.16
CA GLY A 235 -12.68 -33.56 14.32
C GLY A 235 -11.83 -32.52 15.07
N THR A 236 -10.74 -32.08 14.44
CA THR A 236 -9.81 -31.07 14.97
C THR A 236 -10.56 -29.75 15.27
N ARG A 237 -10.56 -29.31 16.53
CA ARG A 237 -11.33 -28.14 16.99
C ARG A 237 -10.67 -26.82 16.54
N GLY A 238 -10.94 -26.36 15.33
CA GLY A 238 -10.42 -25.08 14.83
C GLY A 238 -10.91 -24.74 13.41
N LEU A 239 -10.72 -23.49 12.98
CA LEU A 239 -11.04 -23.06 11.61
C LEU A 239 -9.77 -23.07 10.75
N ASN A 240 -9.84 -23.73 9.59
CA ASN A 240 -8.88 -23.52 8.50
C ASN A 240 -9.23 -22.22 7.75
N PHE A 241 -8.43 -21.88 6.74
CA PHE A 241 -8.62 -20.64 5.97
C PHE A 241 -10.00 -20.59 5.30
N GLU A 242 -10.41 -21.68 4.65
CA GLU A 242 -11.69 -21.76 3.93
C GLU A 242 -12.88 -21.55 4.87
N ALA A 243 -12.84 -22.18 6.05
CA ALA A 243 -13.86 -22.01 7.08
C ALA A 243 -13.89 -20.58 7.63
N LEU A 244 -12.74 -19.95 7.85
CA LEU A 244 -12.66 -18.56 8.29
C LEU A 244 -13.19 -17.60 7.20
N ALA A 245 -12.91 -17.86 5.93
CA ALA A 245 -13.41 -17.08 4.79
C ALA A 245 -14.92 -17.17 4.64
N LEU A 246 -15.49 -18.36 4.82
CA LEU A 246 -16.94 -18.53 4.85
C LEU A 246 -17.59 -17.76 6.00
N LEU A 247 -17.00 -17.83 7.19
CA LEU A 247 -17.47 -17.09 8.35
C LEU A 247 -17.42 -15.57 8.11
N TYR A 248 -16.30 -15.06 7.59
CA TYR A 248 -16.13 -13.65 7.28
C TYR A 248 -17.13 -13.16 6.23
N ARG A 249 -17.36 -13.95 5.17
CA ARG A 249 -18.37 -13.63 4.15
C ARG A 249 -19.78 -13.57 4.73
N ASP A 250 -20.13 -14.55 5.57
CA ASP A 250 -21.45 -14.60 6.21
C ASP A 250 -21.64 -13.47 7.24
N LEU A 251 -20.55 -12.96 7.84
CA LEU A 251 -20.56 -11.79 8.71
C LEU A 251 -20.84 -10.48 7.95
N LEU A 252 -20.26 -10.33 6.76
CA LEU A 252 -20.47 -9.14 5.91
C LEU A 252 -21.86 -9.11 5.26
N PHE A 253 -22.44 -10.28 4.98
CA PHE A 253 -23.77 -10.35 4.41
C PHE A 253 -24.83 -10.12 5.48
N VAL A 254 -25.44 -8.93 5.46
CA VAL A 254 -26.57 -8.57 6.34
C VAL A 254 -27.87 -8.82 5.57
N PRO A 255 -28.61 -9.91 5.85
CA PRO A 255 -29.77 -10.30 5.05
C PRO A 255 -30.88 -9.25 5.08
N THR A 256 -31.08 -8.56 6.20
CA THR A 256 -32.14 -7.55 6.34
C THR A 256 -31.91 -6.35 5.43
N THR A 257 -30.69 -5.80 5.39
CA THR A 257 -30.32 -4.71 4.48
C THR A 257 -30.45 -5.13 3.02
N PHE A 258 -30.06 -6.36 2.71
CA PHE A 258 -30.22 -6.91 1.37
C PHE A 258 -31.70 -7.07 0.99
N ASP A 259 -32.51 -7.60 1.91
CA ASP A 259 -33.92 -7.85 1.71
C ASP A 259 -34.72 -6.54 1.54
N GLU A 260 -34.36 -5.49 2.27
CA GLU A 260 -35.02 -4.18 2.19
C GLU A 260 -34.69 -3.45 0.89
N HIS A 261 -33.43 -3.46 0.44
CA HIS A 261 -32.97 -2.60 -0.64
C HIS A 261 -32.81 -3.29 -1.99
N PHE A 262 -32.56 -4.60 -2.03
CA PHE A 262 -32.24 -5.31 -3.28
C PHE A 262 -33.30 -6.34 -3.68
N LEU A 263 -33.99 -6.93 -2.71
CA LEU A 263 -35.01 -7.96 -2.98
C LEU A 263 -36.14 -7.53 -3.92
N PRO A 264 -36.64 -6.27 -3.88
CA PRO A 264 -37.69 -5.83 -4.81
C PRO A 264 -37.31 -5.95 -6.29
N PHE A 265 -36.01 -5.99 -6.60
CA PHE A 265 -35.49 -6.04 -7.98
C PHE A 265 -35.21 -7.47 -8.48
N PHE A 266 -35.34 -8.50 -7.64
CA PHE A 266 -35.15 -9.89 -8.05
C PHE A 266 -36.38 -10.38 -8.83
N ILE A 267 -36.24 -10.54 -10.15
CA ILE A 267 -37.33 -11.00 -11.01
C ILE A 267 -37.60 -12.50 -10.79
N ASN A 268 -36.59 -13.32 -10.47
CA ASN A 268 -36.74 -14.76 -10.22
C ASN A 268 -35.64 -15.37 -9.34
N ASN A 269 -36.06 -16.09 -8.28
CA ASN A 269 -35.24 -16.81 -7.29
C ASN A 269 -34.26 -15.91 -6.49
N LYS A 270 -34.41 -15.89 -5.16
CA LYS A 270 -33.69 -14.97 -4.24
C LYS A 270 -32.18 -15.25 -4.08
N GLU A 271 -31.62 -16.14 -4.90
CA GLU A 271 -30.24 -16.64 -4.75
C GLU A 271 -29.27 -16.09 -5.80
N VAL A 272 -29.76 -15.62 -6.96
CA VAL A 272 -28.93 -15.18 -8.09
C VAL A 272 -29.48 -13.88 -8.66
N LEU A 273 -28.72 -12.79 -8.52
CA LEU A 273 -29.00 -11.53 -9.18
C LEU A 273 -28.61 -11.64 -10.65
N LYS A 274 -29.59 -11.52 -11.55
CA LYS A 274 -29.36 -11.49 -13.01
C LYS A 274 -28.99 -10.09 -13.47
N VAL A 275 -28.48 -9.99 -14.69
CA VAL A 275 -28.14 -8.70 -15.31
C VAL A 275 -29.39 -7.81 -15.41
N GLU A 276 -30.53 -8.42 -15.71
CA GLU A 276 -31.82 -7.75 -15.82
C GLU A 276 -32.30 -7.20 -14.46
N ASP A 277 -32.13 -7.98 -13.39
CA ASP A 277 -32.43 -7.56 -12.02
C ASP A 277 -31.57 -6.36 -11.61
N PHE A 278 -30.26 -6.43 -11.86
CA PHE A 278 -29.31 -5.36 -11.54
C PHE A 278 -29.55 -4.10 -12.39
N LYS A 279 -29.93 -4.27 -13.66
CA LYS A 279 -30.32 -3.17 -14.55
C LYS A 279 -31.52 -2.40 -13.98
N LEU A 280 -32.55 -3.11 -13.50
CA LEU A 280 -33.71 -2.46 -12.88
C LEU A 280 -33.31 -1.64 -11.65
N PHE A 281 -32.49 -2.22 -10.77
CA PHE A 281 -31.93 -1.51 -9.61
C PHE A 281 -31.16 -0.24 -10.02
N LEU A 282 -30.26 -0.34 -11.01
CA LEU A 282 -29.48 0.80 -11.48
C LEU A 282 -30.34 1.93 -12.04
N ILE A 283 -31.40 1.60 -12.79
CA ILE A 283 -32.28 2.59 -13.40
C ILE A 283 -33.22 3.23 -12.35
N GLN A 284 -33.85 2.41 -11.51
CA GLN A 284 -34.92 2.85 -10.63
C GLN A 284 -34.40 3.46 -9.34
N GLU A 285 -33.42 2.81 -8.71
CA GLU A 285 -32.89 3.22 -7.41
C GLU A 285 -31.67 4.13 -7.57
N GLN A 286 -30.69 3.73 -8.39
CA GLN A 286 -29.44 4.49 -8.57
C GLN A 286 -29.57 5.61 -9.62
N LYS A 287 -30.64 5.63 -10.40
CA LYS A 287 -30.93 6.63 -11.45
C LYS A 287 -29.81 6.74 -12.50
N GLU A 288 -29.16 5.63 -12.80
CA GLU A 288 -28.01 5.56 -13.71
C GLU A 288 -28.47 5.46 -15.17
N SER A 289 -28.23 6.52 -15.95
CA SER A 289 -28.68 6.61 -17.35
C SER A 289 -28.01 5.59 -18.29
N PHE A 290 -26.75 5.23 -18.03
CA PHE A 290 -26.01 4.23 -18.82
C PHE A 290 -26.66 2.83 -18.72
N ALA A 291 -27.39 2.56 -17.64
CA ALA A 291 -27.97 1.24 -17.39
C ALA A 291 -29.09 0.88 -18.37
N SER A 292 -29.58 1.83 -19.16
CA SER A 292 -30.48 1.57 -20.29
C SER A 292 -29.88 0.60 -21.32
N ASP A 293 -28.56 0.60 -21.49
CA ASP A 293 -27.82 -0.36 -22.31
C ASP A 293 -27.34 -1.55 -21.47
N THR A 294 -27.84 -2.75 -21.80
CA THR A 294 -27.48 -4.00 -21.13
C THR A 294 -25.99 -4.32 -21.25
N SER A 295 -25.32 -3.89 -22.33
CA SER A 295 -23.87 -4.08 -22.53
C SER A 295 -23.05 -3.24 -21.56
N GLU A 296 -23.50 -2.01 -21.30
CA GLU A 296 -22.90 -1.11 -20.31
C GLU A 296 -23.09 -1.66 -18.90
N VAL A 297 -24.28 -2.19 -18.56
CA VAL A 297 -24.53 -2.86 -17.26
C VAL A 297 -23.61 -4.06 -17.07
N LYS A 298 -23.47 -4.94 -18.08
CA LYS A 298 -22.55 -6.08 -18.03
C LYS A 298 -21.11 -5.61 -17.79
N ARG A 299 -20.67 -4.57 -18.51
CA ARG A 299 -19.32 -4.03 -18.31
C ARG A 299 -19.16 -3.41 -16.93
N HIS A 300 -20.17 -2.74 -16.39
CA HIS A 300 -20.14 -2.18 -15.04
C HIS A 300 -20.01 -3.27 -13.96
N MET A 301 -20.81 -4.34 -14.08
CA MET A 301 -20.69 -5.52 -13.20
C MET A 301 -19.31 -6.16 -13.29
N LEU A 302 -18.76 -6.31 -14.50
CA LEU A 302 -17.42 -6.85 -14.72
C LEU A 302 -16.34 -5.89 -14.22
N TYR A 303 -16.50 -4.59 -14.41
CA TYR A 303 -15.53 -3.57 -14.03
C TYR A 303 -15.27 -3.59 -12.52
N PHE A 304 -16.31 -3.75 -11.70
CA PHE A 304 -16.17 -3.94 -10.25
C PHE A 304 -15.38 -5.21 -9.90
N LEU A 305 -15.56 -6.27 -10.69
CA LEU A 305 -14.86 -7.54 -10.51
C LEU A 305 -13.43 -7.53 -11.05
N THR A 306 -13.08 -6.59 -11.93
CA THR A 306 -11.77 -6.57 -12.62
C THR A 306 -10.90 -5.37 -12.26
N THR A 307 -11.42 -4.31 -11.63
CA THR A 307 -10.68 -3.06 -11.44
C THR A 307 -10.50 -2.69 -9.97
N GLY A 308 -9.26 -2.41 -9.55
CA GLY A 308 -8.95 -1.86 -8.24
C GLY A 308 -9.42 -0.40 -8.09
N ILE A 309 -9.89 -0.04 -6.88
CA ILE A 309 -10.46 1.27 -6.53
C ILE A 309 -9.47 2.45 -6.72
N GLY A 310 -8.16 2.18 -6.81
CA GLY A 310 -7.09 3.19 -6.81
C GLY A 310 -6.83 3.99 -8.10
N LYS A 311 -7.51 3.69 -9.22
CA LYS A 311 -7.16 4.29 -10.54
C LYS A 311 -7.60 5.75 -10.73
N LEU A 312 -8.22 6.38 -9.74
CA LEU A 312 -8.85 7.71 -9.87
C LEU A 312 -7.95 8.91 -9.50
N GLN A 313 -6.78 8.71 -8.88
CA GLN A 313 -6.04 9.79 -8.20
C GLN A 313 -5.00 10.55 -9.06
N GLY A 314 -4.50 9.99 -10.16
CA GLY A 314 -3.28 10.49 -10.86
C GLY A 314 -3.48 11.38 -12.11
N MET A 315 -4.69 11.85 -12.42
CA MET A 315 -4.95 12.50 -13.72
C MET A 315 -4.98 14.04 -13.68
N TYR A 316 -5.10 14.67 -12.52
CA TYR A 316 -5.37 16.12 -12.38
C TYR A 316 -4.09 16.97 -12.20
N PRO A 317 -4.13 18.30 -12.42
CA PRO A 317 -2.96 19.16 -12.30
C PRO A 317 -2.34 19.18 -10.90
N LEU A 318 -1.02 19.37 -10.86
CA LEU A 318 -0.26 19.64 -9.65
C LEU A 318 0.10 21.13 -9.57
N ILE A 319 -0.13 21.78 -8.43
CA ILE A 319 0.27 23.17 -8.20
C ILE A 319 1.43 23.18 -7.20
N LEU A 320 2.59 23.70 -7.62
CA LEU A 320 3.75 23.92 -6.77
C LEU A 320 3.70 25.36 -6.22
N SER A 321 3.38 25.51 -4.94
CA SER A 321 3.45 26.80 -4.24
C SER A 321 4.88 27.04 -3.77
N ILE A 322 5.60 27.94 -4.44
CA ILE A 322 7.01 28.18 -4.18
C ILE A 322 7.15 29.36 -3.20
N GLU A 323 7.71 29.07 -2.04
CA GLU A 323 8.22 30.07 -1.11
C GLU A 323 9.71 30.28 -1.40
N ASN A 324 10.08 31.45 -1.92
CA ASN A 324 11.40 31.68 -2.50
C ASN A 324 12.19 32.72 -1.70
N HIS A 325 13.29 32.26 -1.10
CA HIS A 325 14.27 33.07 -0.39
C HIS A 325 15.64 33.06 -1.09
N CYS A 326 15.70 32.58 -2.34
CA CYS A 326 16.93 32.44 -3.10
C CYS A 326 17.37 33.77 -3.73
N SER A 327 18.69 33.92 -3.91
CA SER A 327 19.27 35.03 -4.67
C SER A 327 18.88 34.95 -6.16
N ILE A 328 18.89 36.07 -6.88
CA ILE A 328 18.54 36.12 -8.33
C ILE A 328 19.32 35.09 -9.18
N PRO A 329 20.63 34.89 -9.02
CA PRO A 329 21.36 33.84 -9.75
C PRO A 329 20.82 32.43 -9.46
N GLN A 330 20.49 32.13 -8.20
CA GLN A 330 19.89 30.85 -7.82
C GLN A 330 18.47 30.70 -8.36
N GLN A 331 17.68 31.78 -8.43
CA GLN A 331 16.36 31.75 -9.06
C GLN A 331 16.45 31.44 -10.57
N LYS A 332 17.47 31.97 -11.26
CA LYS A 332 17.75 31.61 -12.66
C LYS A 332 18.09 30.12 -12.80
N ASN A 333 18.93 29.60 -11.91
CA ASN A 333 19.24 28.15 -11.88
C ASN A 333 18.00 27.30 -11.58
N MET A 334 17.15 27.74 -10.65
CA MET A 334 15.89 27.06 -10.33
C MET A 334 14.93 27.05 -11.52
N ALA A 335 14.81 28.15 -12.26
CA ALA A 335 13.99 28.22 -13.46
C ALA A 335 14.49 27.30 -14.58
N ILE A 336 15.82 27.21 -14.77
CA ILE A 336 16.44 26.25 -15.71
C ILE A 336 16.11 24.82 -15.27
N ALA A 337 16.34 24.48 -14.00
CA ALA A 337 16.05 23.16 -13.48
C ALA A 337 14.57 22.77 -13.62
N PHE A 338 13.63 23.68 -13.37
CA PHE A 338 12.21 23.40 -13.59
C PHE A 338 11.88 23.08 -15.05
N LYS A 339 12.46 23.81 -16.00
CA LYS A 339 12.27 23.54 -17.42
C LYS A 339 12.87 22.19 -17.82
N ASP A 340 14.09 21.89 -17.35
CA ASP A 340 14.81 20.68 -17.70
C ASP A 340 14.15 19.42 -17.08
N VAL A 341 13.70 19.50 -15.83
CA VAL A 341 13.16 18.35 -15.09
C VAL A 341 11.68 18.12 -15.40
N PHE A 342 10.85 19.17 -15.43
CA PHE A 342 9.41 19.00 -15.63
C PHE A 342 9.00 18.98 -17.10
N GLY A 343 9.84 19.51 -18.00
CA GLY A 343 9.63 19.44 -19.45
C GLY A 343 8.22 19.84 -19.88
N GLU A 344 7.57 19.00 -20.69
CA GLU A 344 6.23 19.24 -21.21
C GLU A 344 5.10 19.23 -20.15
N MET A 345 5.38 18.72 -18.95
CA MET A 345 4.42 18.80 -17.84
C MET A 345 4.35 20.21 -17.28
N LEU A 346 5.42 21.01 -17.39
CA LEU A 346 5.41 22.39 -16.90
C LEU A 346 4.49 23.27 -17.76
N LEU A 347 3.53 23.94 -17.12
CA LEU A 347 2.71 24.94 -17.80
C LEU A 347 3.48 26.27 -17.88
N THR A 348 4.08 26.54 -19.04
CA THR A 348 4.83 27.78 -19.30
C THR A 348 3.98 28.90 -19.87
N ASP A 349 2.92 28.54 -20.60
CA ASP A 349 2.07 29.47 -21.33
C ASP A 349 0.58 29.25 -20.99
N PRO A 350 -0.27 30.28 -21.08
CA PRO A 350 -1.71 30.13 -20.93
C PRO A 350 -2.27 29.10 -21.93
N ILE A 351 -3.21 28.25 -21.49
CA ILE A 351 -3.88 27.28 -22.38
C ILE A 351 -4.69 28.00 -23.47
N ASP A 352 -5.40 29.04 -23.08
CA ASP A 352 -6.13 29.93 -23.98
C ASP A 352 -5.83 31.38 -23.58
N PRO A 353 -5.03 32.12 -24.38
CA PRO A 353 -4.68 33.50 -24.10
C PRO A 353 -5.89 34.47 -24.07
N ALA A 354 -7.01 34.09 -24.68
CA ALA A 354 -8.22 34.89 -24.73
C ALA A 354 -9.24 34.56 -23.62
N ALA A 355 -8.95 33.55 -22.79
CA ALA A 355 -9.88 33.10 -21.76
C ALA A 355 -10.04 34.15 -20.65
N SER A 356 -11.29 34.48 -20.32
CA SER A 356 -11.67 35.37 -19.23
C SER A 356 -11.81 34.66 -17.87
N ALA A 357 -11.62 33.34 -17.84
CA ALA A 357 -11.78 32.49 -16.66
C ALA A 357 -10.67 31.43 -16.60
N LEU A 358 -10.44 30.86 -15.40
CA LEU A 358 -9.44 29.82 -15.21
C LEU A 358 -9.80 28.53 -15.97
N PRO A 359 -8.81 27.80 -16.52
CA PRO A 359 -9.05 26.51 -17.15
C PRO A 359 -9.58 25.47 -16.15
N SER A 360 -10.41 24.55 -16.62
CA SER A 360 -10.90 23.43 -15.82
C SER A 360 -9.77 22.43 -15.48
N PRO A 361 -9.89 21.66 -14.37
CA PRO A 361 -8.94 20.60 -14.04
C PRO A 361 -8.75 19.56 -15.15
N ASN A 362 -9.75 19.34 -16.01
CA ASN A 362 -9.65 18.46 -17.17
C ASN A 362 -8.76 19.03 -18.28
N GLN A 363 -8.74 20.35 -18.48
CA GLN A 363 -7.86 21.02 -19.45
C GLN A 363 -6.40 21.04 -18.97
N LEU A 364 -6.18 20.88 -17.66
CA LEU A 364 -4.87 20.94 -17.02
C LEU A 364 -4.33 19.55 -16.62
N LYS A 365 -4.91 18.46 -17.14
CA LYS A 365 -4.43 17.10 -16.81
C LYS A 365 -2.95 16.94 -17.12
N ARG A 366 -2.22 16.34 -16.17
CA ARG A 366 -0.76 16.12 -16.24
C ARG A 366 0.08 17.40 -16.36
N LYS A 367 -0.47 18.56 -15.99
CA LYS A 367 0.27 19.83 -15.93
C LYS A 367 0.72 20.16 -14.51
N ILE A 368 1.91 20.73 -14.41
CA ILE A 368 2.52 21.30 -13.21
C ILE A 368 2.45 22.82 -13.34
N ILE A 369 1.84 23.48 -12.37
CA ILE A 369 1.64 24.93 -12.33
C ILE A 369 2.50 25.50 -11.23
N LEU A 370 3.31 26.53 -11.53
CA LEU A 370 4.11 27.22 -10.52
C LEU A 370 3.34 28.43 -9.98
N LYS A 371 3.01 28.39 -8.68
CA LYS A 371 2.52 29.56 -7.94
C LYS A 371 3.71 30.24 -7.29
N HIS A 372 4.14 31.35 -7.88
CA HIS A 372 5.24 32.18 -7.40
C HIS A 372 4.92 33.67 -7.62
N LYS A 373 5.59 34.56 -6.88
CA LYS A 373 5.50 36.01 -7.10
C LYS A 373 5.93 36.35 -8.54
N LYS A 374 5.07 37.02 -9.29
CA LYS A 374 5.34 37.47 -10.66
C LYS A 374 5.79 38.92 -10.65
N LEU A 375 6.84 39.24 -11.39
CA LEU A 375 7.28 40.62 -11.57
C LEU A 375 6.19 41.42 -12.32
N PRO A 376 5.97 42.70 -11.97
CA PRO A 376 5.16 43.60 -12.77
C PRO A 376 5.68 43.65 -14.21
N SER A 377 4.76 43.71 -15.19
CA SER A 377 5.12 43.82 -16.59
C SER A 377 5.94 45.10 -16.83
N GLY A 378 7.20 44.94 -17.26
CA GLY A 378 8.11 46.05 -17.58
C GLY A 378 9.15 46.41 -16.50
N ALA A 379 9.19 45.71 -15.37
CA ALA A 379 10.25 45.90 -14.38
C ALA A 379 11.62 45.43 -14.93
N SER A 380 12.62 46.30 -14.90
CA SER A 380 14.00 45.93 -15.27
C SER A 380 14.71 45.20 -14.12
N ASP A 381 15.69 44.35 -14.45
CA ASP A 381 16.47 43.53 -13.50
C ASP A 381 17.08 44.32 -12.33
N ASN A 382 17.21 45.65 -12.43
CA ASN A 382 17.84 46.52 -11.43
C ASN A 382 16.87 47.27 -10.50
N GLU A 383 15.55 47.16 -10.70
CA GLU A 383 14.56 47.95 -9.94
C GLU A 383 13.84 47.11 -8.85
N TRP A 384 14.50 46.08 -8.33
CA TRP A 384 13.98 45.28 -7.23
C TRP A 384 14.30 45.93 -5.88
N LYS A 385 13.37 46.75 -5.35
CA LYS A 385 13.37 47.13 -3.93
C LYS A 385 12.38 46.25 -3.18
N PHE A 386 12.89 45.49 -2.22
CA PHE A 386 12.08 44.73 -1.27
C PHE A 386 11.45 45.68 -0.26
N THR A 387 10.35 46.35 -0.62
CA THR A 387 9.51 47.02 0.38
C THR A 387 8.45 46.03 0.83
N VAL A 388 8.69 45.42 2.00
CA VAL A 388 7.61 44.85 2.80
C VAL A 388 6.71 46.02 3.17
N PRO A 389 5.40 46.00 2.86
CA PRO A 389 4.48 46.97 3.44
C PRO A 389 4.57 46.80 4.96
N ASN A 390 5.05 47.83 5.64
CA ASN A 390 5.08 47.88 7.09
C ASN A 390 3.67 48.17 7.59
N ASP A 391 2.79 47.17 7.51
CA ASP A 391 1.51 47.20 8.24
C ASP A 391 1.82 46.84 9.70
N GLU A 392 2.50 47.76 10.37
CA GLU A 392 2.69 47.80 11.83
C GLU A 392 1.34 48.12 12.50
N ALA A 393 0.46 47.12 12.58
CA ALA A 393 -0.53 47.00 13.64
C ALA A 393 -1.29 45.67 13.51
N ASN A 394 -1.02 44.74 14.43
CA ASN A 394 -1.79 43.51 14.74
C ASN A 394 -1.40 42.17 14.09
N VAL A 395 -0.15 41.97 13.66
CA VAL A 395 0.32 40.60 13.40
C VAL A 395 0.63 39.94 14.74
N MET A 396 -0.21 38.98 15.15
CA MET A 396 0.07 38.13 16.30
C MET A 396 1.47 37.54 16.21
N ASP A 397 2.18 37.59 17.35
CA ASP A 397 3.53 37.12 17.70
C ASP A 397 3.76 35.60 17.48
N SER A 398 3.25 35.06 16.37
CA SER A 398 3.07 33.62 16.11
C SER A 398 3.88 33.10 14.92
N ASP A 399 4.60 33.97 14.20
CA ASP A 399 5.39 33.56 13.04
C ASP A 399 6.87 33.38 13.42
N LEU A 400 7.36 32.14 13.29
CA LEU A 400 8.74 31.74 13.59
C LEU A 400 9.76 32.50 12.73
N SER A 401 9.33 33.05 11.59
CA SER A 401 10.17 33.81 10.66
C SER A 401 10.81 35.05 11.30
N ASN A 402 10.17 35.62 12.33
CA ASN A 402 10.62 36.84 13.01
C ASN A 402 11.32 36.55 14.34
N SER A 403 11.62 35.28 14.64
CA SER A 403 12.31 34.90 15.88
C SER A 403 13.77 35.37 15.87
N VAL A 404 14.24 35.88 17.02
CA VAL A 404 15.63 36.28 17.25
C VAL A 404 16.54 35.05 17.28
N LYS A 405 16.05 33.97 17.90
CA LYS A 405 16.71 32.68 17.96
C LYS A 405 15.68 31.59 18.18
N ASN A 406 15.88 30.44 17.56
CA ASN A 406 15.09 29.26 17.80
C ASN A 406 15.99 28.02 17.88
N GLY A 407 15.51 26.94 18.48
CA GLY A 407 16.26 25.69 18.61
C GLY A 407 15.77 24.81 19.75
N ILE A 408 16.31 23.60 19.84
CA ILE A 408 15.97 22.66 20.91
C ILE A 408 16.85 22.95 22.14
N LEU A 409 16.21 23.12 23.30
CA LEU A 409 16.88 23.11 24.61
C LEU A 409 16.19 22.07 25.50
N TYR A 410 16.84 21.68 26.60
CA TYR A 410 16.33 20.68 27.51
C TYR A 410 15.80 21.33 28.80
N LEU A 411 14.65 20.88 29.28
CA LEU A 411 14.12 21.22 30.61
C LEU A 411 14.13 19.96 31.48
N GLU A 412 14.57 20.09 32.73
CA GLU A 412 14.51 19.00 33.70
C GLU A 412 13.08 18.84 34.23
N ASP A 413 12.53 17.65 34.12
CA ASP A 413 11.25 17.30 34.74
C ASP A 413 11.42 17.25 36.26
N THR A 414 10.57 18.00 36.96
CA THR A 414 10.65 18.14 38.41
C THR A 414 10.33 16.87 39.19
N LEU A 415 9.59 15.91 38.59
CA LEU A 415 9.13 14.67 39.23
C LEU A 415 10.18 13.56 39.15
N ASP A 416 10.73 13.30 37.97
CA ASP A 416 11.65 12.18 37.73
C ASP A 416 13.10 12.60 37.44
N LYS A 417 13.38 13.91 37.36
CA LYS A 417 14.71 14.50 37.11
C LYS A 417 15.29 14.16 35.73
N GLU A 418 14.44 13.80 34.77
CA GLU A 418 14.87 13.58 33.40
C GLU A 418 14.89 14.89 32.59
N TRP A 419 15.92 15.07 31.76
CA TRP A 419 16.05 16.22 30.87
C TRP A 419 15.33 15.94 29.55
N ARG A 420 14.26 16.70 29.29
CA ARG A 420 13.41 16.51 28.10
C ARG A 420 13.59 17.65 27.10
N PRO A 421 13.63 17.36 25.79
CA PRO A 421 13.83 18.36 24.76
C PRO A 421 12.53 19.14 24.48
N HIS A 422 12.64 20.46 24.43
CA HIS A 422 11.57 21.38 24.03
C HIS A 422 12.07 22.29 22.90
N PHE A 423 11.20 22.64 21.96
CA PHE A 423 11.55 23.63 20.94
C PHE A 423 11.32 25.03 21.51
N PHE A 424 12.41 25.79 21.65
CA PHE A 424 12.40 27.16 22.15
C PHE A 424 12.42 28.18 21.02
N VAL A 425 11.68 29.27 21.22
CA VAL A 425 11.59 30.41 20.31
C VAL A 425 11.76 31.69 21.12
N LEU A 426 12.88 32.36 20.93
CA LEU A 426 13.14 33.67 21.48
C LEU A 426 12.65 34.73 20.50
N CYS A 427 11.60 35.45 20.88
CA CYS A 427 11.16 36.67 20.24
C CYS A 427 11.86 37.88 20.89
N THR A 428 11.61 39.08 20.35
CA THR A 428 12.20 40.32 20.89
C THR A 428 11.76 40.63 22.33
N THR A 429 10.62 40.09 22.77
CA THR A 429 10.03 40.40 24.09
C THR A 429 9.78 39.17 24.97
N LYS A 430 9.81 37.95 24.41
CA LYS A 430 9.37 36.73 25.10
C LYS A 430 10.17 35.50 24.65
N LEU A 431 10.26 34.52 25.55
CA LEU A 431 10.73 33.19 25.25
C LEU A 431 9.54 32.23 25.31
N HIS A 432 9.24 31.59 24.19
CA HIS A 432 8.24 30.53 24.07
C HIS A 432 8.93 29.17 24.03
N TYR A 433 8.27 28.14 24.55
CA TYR A 433 8.71 26.75 24.40
C TYR A 433 7.50 25.84 24.20
N THR A 434 7.68 24.77 23.41
CA THR A 434 6.63 23.77 23.21
C THR A 434 6.51 22.85 24.41
N GLU A 435 5.40 22.11 24.50
CA GLU A 435 5.38 20.88 25.30
C GLU A 435 6.48 19.91 24.83
N GLU A 436 6.73 18.86 25.62
CA GLU A 436 7.78 17.89 25.36
C GLU A 436 7.75 17.44 23.89
N THR A 437 8.83 17.78 23.17
CA THR A 437 9.00 17.34 21.79
C THR A 437 9.56 15.93 21.86
N SER A 438 8.74 14.92 21.57
CA SER A 438 9.25 13.58 21.34
C SER A 438 10.15 13.61 20.09
N LEU A 439 11.46 13.79 20.28
CA LEU A 439 12.49 13.54 19.24
C LEU A 439 12.43 12.10 18.71
N VAL A 440 11.64 11.27 19.38
CA VAL A 440 11.32 9.89 19.13
C VAL A 440 10.60 9.69 17.77
N ASN A 441 9.89 10.67 17.20
CA ASN A 441 9.04 10.41 16.03
C ASN A 441 9.61 10.77 14.64
N ALA A 442 10.81 11.37 14.55
CA ALA A 442 11.46 11.62 13.26
C ALA A 442 12.50 10.55 12.88
N ASP A 443 13.08 9.87 13.88
CA ASP A 443 14.14 8.88 13.69
C ASP A 443 13.75 7.46 14.16
N ASN A 444 12.57 7.25 14.76
CA ASN A 444 12.05 5.89 14.97
C ASN A 444 11.37 5.36 13.71
N ASP A 445 12.19 5.17 12.68
CA ASP A 445 12.01 3.98 11.87
C ASP A 445 12.30 2.79 12.81
N ASP A 446 11.23 2.28 13.44
CA ASP A 446 11.23 0.98 14.11
C ASP A 446 11.71 -0.06 13.09
N ASP A 447 13.02 -0.33 13.13
CA ASP A 447 13.75 -1.23 12.24
C ASP A 447 13.50 -2.71 12.61
N ASP A 448 12.23 -3.02 12.93
CA ASP A 448 11.68 -4.26 13.48
C ASP A 448 11.80 -4.33 15.02
N ALA A 449 10.68 -4.05 15.72
CA ALA A 449 10.51 -4.27 17.14
C ALA A 449 10.95 -5.70 17.52
N ASP A 450 12.04 -5.78 18.27
CA ASP A 450 12.61 -7.02 18.76
C ASP A 450 11.66 -7.65 19.78
N ASN A 451 10.97 -8.71 19.38
CA ASN A 451 10.05 -9.46 20.22
C ASN A 451 10.77 -10.58 20.99
N SER A 452 12.03 -10.38 21.40
CA SER A 452 12.84 -11.38 22.12
C SER A 452 13.23 -11.01 23.55
N LEU A 453 12.38 -10.27 24.29
CA LEU A 453 12.58 -10.07 25.72
C LEU A 453 11.32 -10.37 26.53
N LEU A 454 10.87 -11.62 26.50
CA LEU A 454 10.10 -12.26 27.57
C LEU A 454 10.40 -13.77 27.57
N ASP A 455 11.60 -14.12 27.99
CA ASP A 455 11.87 -15.40 28.67
C ASP A 455 13.29 -15.31 29.24
N ASN A 456 13.36 -14.93 30.51
CA ASN A 456 14.35 -15.38 31.50
C ASN A 456 14.25 -14.51 32.75
N ALA A 457 13.42 -14.96 33.69
CA ALA A 457 13.70 -14.81 35.10
C ALA A 457 13.06 -16.00 35.82
N ASP A 458 13.72 -17.16 35.69
CA ASP A 458 13.82 -18.07 36.82
C ASP A 458 14.52 -17.29 37.94
N VAL A 459 13.78 -16.95 38.99
CA VAL A 459 14.34 -16.81 40.32
C VAL A 459 13.40 -17.56 41.26
N THR A 460 13.95 -18.67 41.75
CA THR A 460 13.59 -19.43 42.96
C THR A 460 12.80 -18.70 44.02
#